data_AF-A0A536SXU6-F1
#
_entry.id   AF-A0A536SXU6-F1
#
_cell.length_a   1.000
_cell.length_b   1.000
_cell.length_c   1.000
_cell.angle_alpha   90.00
_cell.angle_beta   90.00
_cell.angle_gamma   90.00
#
_symmetry.space_group_name_H-M   'P 1'
#
loop_
_entity.id
_entity.type
_entity.pdbx_description
1 polymer ?
#
loop_
_entity_poly.entity_id
_entity_poly.type
_entity_poly.pdbx_seq_one_letter_code
_entity_poly.pdbx_strand_id
1 'polypeptide(L)'
;MTDGNMTEHNDLEALRGRLEATRGREYWRSLESLAETPEFKEFLHREFPQNASEWLDPVGRRSFLKLMGASLALAGVSACTRQPDEE
;
A
#
# COMPACT_ATOMS: atom_id res chain seq x y z
N MET A 1 16.66 -9.67 -27.78
CA MET A 1 16.73 -8.23 -27.43
C MET A 1 15.33 -7.68 -27.61
N THR A 2 14.67 -7.35 -26.49
CA THR A 2 13.43 -6.58 -26.32
C THR A 2 12.18 -6.95 -27.14
N ASP A 3 11.29 -7.78 -26.57
CA ASP A 3 9.87 -7.87 -26.98
C ASP A 3 8.94 -8.22 -25.79
N GLY A 4 9.30 -7.78 -24.58
CA GLY A 4 8.52 -8.01 -23.35
C GLY A 4 7.83 -6.77 -22.78
N ASN A 5 7.97 -5.59 -23.40
CA ASN A 5 7.61 -4.30 -22.77
C ASN A 5 6.53 -3.49 -23.52
N MET A 6 6.20 -3.81 -24.79
CA MET A 6 5.25 -3.01 -25.59
C MET A 6 3.79 -3.47 -25.45
N THR A 7 3.54 -4.74 -25.11
CA THR A 7 2.18 -5.31 -24.99
C THR A 7 1.55 -5.02 -23.62
N GLU A 8 2.34 -5.07 -22.55
CA GLU A 8 1.92 -4.79 -21.17
C GLU A 8 1.46 -3.33 -20.99
N HIS A 9 2.18 -2.38 -21.60
CA HIS A 9 1.87 -0.96 -21.45
C HIS A 9 0.50 -0.60 -22.05
N ASN A 10 0.15 -1.23 -23.18
CA ASN A 10 -1.12 -1.00 -23.87
C ASN A 10 -2.32 -1.56 -23.07
N ASP A 11 -2.16 -2.72 -22.43
CA ASP A 11 -3.21 -3.35 -21.63
C ASP A 11 -3.52 -2.57 -20.34
N LEU A 12 -2.47 -2.02 -19.69
CA LEU A 12 -2.64 -1.17 -18.51
C LEU A 12 -3.36 0.15 -18.83
N GLU A 13 -3.09 0.76 -20.00
CA GLU A 13 -3.81 1.96 -20.44
C GLU A 13 -5.29 1.66 -20.72
N ALA A 14 -5.60 0.53 -21.33
CA ALA A 14 -6.98 0.10 -21.56
C ALA A 14 -7.73 -0.17 -20.24
N LEU A 15 -7.08 -0.82 -19.26
CA LEU A 15 -7.62 -1.02 -17.92
C LEU A 15 -7.86 0.30 -17.19
N ARG A 16 -6.91 1.25 -17.26
CA ARG A 16 -7.08 2.60 -16.68
C ARG A 16 -8.29 3.31 -17.28
N GLY A 17 -8.46 3.29 -18.61
CA GLY A 17 -9.61 3.90 -19.26
C GLY A 17 -10.96 3.31 -18.80
N ARG A 18 -11.01 1.98 -18.59
CA ARG A 18 -12.21 1.31 -18.02
C ARG A 18 -12.48 1.73 -16.58
N LEU A 19 -11.44 1.88 -15.76
CA LEU A 19 -11.56 2.28 -14.36
C LEU A 19 -11.98 3.75 -14.23
N GLU A 20 -11.45 4.65 -15.06
CA GLU A 20 -11.82 6.08 -15.06
C GLU A 20 -13.30 6.32 -15.38
N ALA A 21 -13.91 5.44 -16.17
CA ALA A 21 -15.33 5.46 -16.49
C ALA A 21 -16.23 5.04 -15.32
N THR A 22 -15.69 4.34 -14.31
CA THR A 22 -16.42 3.93 -13.09
C THR A 22 -16.21 4.91 -11.95
N ARG A 23 -17.22 5.08 -11.08
CA ARG A 23 -17.16 6.01 -9.92
C ARG A 23 -17.69 5.37 -8.65
N GLY A 24 -17.23 5.86 -7.49
CA GLY A 24 -17.75 5.47 -6.18
C GLY A 24 -17.65 3.96 -5.93
N ARG A 25 -18.75 3.33 -5.51
CA ARG A 25 -18.77 1.90 -5.17
C ARG A 25 -18.44 0.98 -6.34
N GLU A 26 -18.84 1.35 -7.55
CA GLU A 26 -18.61 0.50 -8.74
C GLU A 26 -17.13 0.43 -9.10
N TYR A 27 -16.42 1.55 -8.96
CA TYR A 27 -14.96 1.61 -9.06
C TYR A 27 -14.28 0.69 -8.04
N TRP A 28 -14.74 0.69 -6.79
CA TRP A 28 -14.17 -0.19 -5.77
C TRP A 28 -14.45 -1.68 -6.05
N ARG A 29 -15.61 -2.02 -6.61
CA ARG A 29 -15.92 -3.41 -7.00
C ARG A 29 -15.13 -3.88 -8.21
N SER A 30 -14.87 -3.00 -9.18
CA SER A 30 -14.05 -3.37 -10.35
C SER A 30 -12.60 -3.61 -9.94
N LEU A 31 -12.06 -2.85 -8.99
CA LEU A 31 -10.75 -3.12 -8.40
C LEU A 31 -10.70 -4.45 -7.64
N GLU A 32 -11.71 -4.75 -6.82
CA GLU A 32 -11.80 -6.04 -6.12
C GLU A 32 -11.83 -7.21 -7.12
N SER A 33 -12.63 -7.07 -8.18
CA SER A 33 -12.69 -8.08 -9.25
C SER A 33 -11.36 -8.26 -9.98
N LEU A 34 -10.58 -7.20 -10.16
CA LEU A 34 -9.23 -7.28 -10.74
C LEU A 34 -8.24 -7.93 -9.77
N ALA A 35 -8.37 -7.68 -8.47
CA ALA A 35 -7.50 -8.26 -7.46
C ALA A 35 -7.68 -9.78 -7.31
N GLU A 36 -8.86 -10.30 -7.66
CA GLU A 36 -9.13 -11.74 -7.60
C GLU A 36 -8.59 -12.55 -8.80
N THR A 37 -8.10 -11.89 -9.87
CA THR A 37 -7.62 -12.60 -11.06
C THR A 37 -6.35 -13.40 -10.78
N PRO A 38 -6.17 -14.57 -11.42
CA PRO A 38 -4.98 -15.39 -11.21
C PRO A 38 -3.69 -14.69 -11.66
N GLU A 39 -3.76 -13.85 -12.70
CA GLU A 39 -2.63 -13.07 -13.20
C GLU A 39 -2.14 -12.05 -12.16
N PHE A 40 -3.08 -11.37 -11.49
CA PHE A 40 -2.75 -10.41 -10.44
C PHE A 40 -2.19 -11.10 -9.18
N LYS A 41 -2.70 -12.29 -8.84
CA LYS A 41 -2.17 -13.09 -7.73
C LYS A 41 -0.76 -13.59 -7.99
N GLU A 42 -0.47 -14.05 -9.20
CA GLU A 42 0.89 -14.46 -9.60
C GLU A 42 1.85 -13.26 -9.59
N PHE A 43 1.41 -12.11 -10.11
CA PHE A 43 2.17 -10.86 -10.02
C PHE A 43 2.47 -10.48 -8.56
N LEU A 44 1.47 -10.54 -7.67
CA LEU A 44 1.64 -10.29 -6.24
C LEU A 44 2.65 -11.24 -5.59
N HIS A 45 2.58 -12.54 -5.89
CA HIS A 45 3.52 -13.52 -5.33
C HIS A 45 4.96 -13.32 -5.83
N ARG A 46 5.13 -12.80 -7.04
CA ARG A 46 6.44 -12.50 -7.61
C ARG A 46 7.07 -11.24 -7.01
N GLU A 47 6.28 -10.17 -6.83
CA GLU A 47 6.75 -8.90 -6.28
C GLU A 47 6.88 -8.92 -4.75
N PHE A 48 5.98 -9.65 -4.07
CA PHE A 48 5.95 -9.80 -2.62
C PHE A 48 5.99 -11.29 -2.28
N PRO A 49 7.19 -11.92 -2.29
CA PRO A 49 7.34 -13.31 -1.88
C PRO A 49 6.80 -13.49 -0.45
N GLN A 50 6.36 -14.72 -0.12
CA GLN A 50 5.57 -15.12 1.06
C GLN A 50 5.95 -14.50 2.43
N ASN A 51 7.13 -13.90 2.55
CA ASN A 51 7.65 -13.28 3.77
C ASN A 51 7.46 -11.75 3.81
N ALA A 52 6.96 -11.10 2.76
CA ALA A 52 6.67 -9.66 2.78
C ALA A 52 5.55 -9.29 3.77
N SER A 53 4.75 -10.27 4.18
CA SER A 53 3.70 -10.17 5.18
C SER A 53 4.16 -10.59 6.59
N GLU A 54 5.45 -10.48 6.92
CA GLU A 54 6.03 -10.80 8.25
C GLU A 54 5.31 -10.16 9.47
N TRP A 55 4.34 -9.28 9.23
CA TRP A 55 3.49 -8.62 10.21
C TRP A 55 2.21 -9.39 10.57
N LEU A 56 2.11 -10.66 10.17
CA LEU A 56 0.97 -11.53 10.48
C LEU A 56 1.00 -12.11 11.90
N ASP A 57 2.13 -12.07 12.60
CA ASP A 57 2.17 -12.45 14.03
C ASP A 57 1.52 -11.35 14.89
N PRO A 58 0.40 -11.63 15.59
CA PRO A 58 -0.28 -10.64 16.43
C PRO A 58 0.63 -10.05 17.52
N VAL A 59 1.60 -10.84 18.00
CA VAL A 59 2.55 -10.42 19.05
C VAL A 59 3.61 -9.48 18.46
N GLY A 60 4.23 -9.84 17.33
CA GLY A 60 5.19 -9.02 16.60
C GLY A 60 4.62 -7.66 16.22
N ARG A 61 3.41 -7.62 15.65
CA ARG A 61 2.72 -6.38 15.30
C ARG A 61 2.50 -5.48 16.51
N ARG A 62 2.00 -6.03 17.63
CA ARG A 62 1.77 -5.24 18.86
C ARG A 62 3.08 -4.73 19.44
N SER A 63 4.13 -5.53 19.44
CA SER A 63 5.45 -5.15 19.96
C SER A 63 6.10 -4.05 19.10
N PHE A 64 6.00 -4.15 17.78
CA PHE A 64 6.45 -3.10 16.86
C PHE A 64 5.70 -1.79 17.10
N LEU A 65 4.36 -1.81 17.17
CA LEU A 65 3.55 -0.62 17.43
C LEU A 65 3.86 0.00 18.80
N LYS A 66 4.14 -0.82 19.82
CA LYS A 66 4.60 -0.33 21.14
C LYS A 66 5.95 0.38 21.04
N LEU A 67 6.91 -0.18 20.32
CA LEU A 67 8.23 0.43 20.14
C LEU A 67 8.12 1.76 19.38
N MET A 68 7.40 1.78 18.25
CA MET A 68 7.16 3.00 17.48
C MET A 68 6.42 4.07 18.31
N GLY A 69 5.39 3.66 19.05
CA GLY A 69 4.67 4.56 19.95
C GLY A 69 5.55 5.11 21.07
N ALA A 70 6.42 4.29 21.66
CA ALA A 70 7.38 4.73 22.66
C ALA A 70 8.41 5.73 22.08
N SER A 71 8.92 5.49 20.88
CA SER A 71 9.82 6.41 20.17
C SER A 71 9.13 7.75 19.89
N LEU A 72 7.89 7.73 19.41
CA LEU A 72 7.11 8.95 19.15
C LEU A 72 6.78 9.71 20.44
N ALA A 73 6.45 9.01 21.52
CA ALA A 73 6.21 9.64 22.82
C ALA A 73 7.48 10.28 23.37
N LEU A 74 8.63 9.60 23.26
CA LEU A 74 9.93 10.16 23.68
C LEU A 74 10.29 11.41 22.85
N ALA A 75 10.11 11.34 21.53
CA ALA A 75 10.28 12.49 20.64
C ALA A 75 9.30 13.63 20.99
N GLY A 76 8.03 13.31 21.28
CA GLY A 76 7.00 14.27 21.67
C GLY A 76 7.25 14.93 23.03
N VAL A 77 7.76 14.19 24.02
CA VAL A 77 8.18 14.75 25.31
C VAL A 77 9.36 15.70 25.14
N SER A 78 10.27 15.43 24.20
CA SER A 78 11.32 16.40 23.83
C SER A 78 10.81 17.58 22.98
N ALA A 79 9.61 17.48 22.41
CA ALA A 79 9.02 18.49 21.52
C ALA A 79 8.08 19.48 22.24
N CYS A 80 7.83 19.32 23.54
CA CYS A 80 7.15 20.33 24.34
C CYS A 80 8.07 21.54 24.58
N THR A 81 8.33 22.32 23.53
CA THR A 81 8.89 23.66 23.65
C THR A 81 7.75 24.65 23.78
N ARG A 82 7.85 25.62 24.70
CA ARG A 82 6.92 26.74 24.81
C ARG A 82 6.83 27.42 23.44
N GLN A 83 5.65 27.37 22.82
CA GLN A 83 5.38 28.12 21.60
C GLN A 83 5.59 29.61 21.92
N PRO A 84 6.45 30.33 21.19
CA PRO A 84 6.73 31.74 21.48
C PRO A 84 5.43 32.53 21.33
N ASP A 85 5.23 33.51 22.22
CA ASP A 85 4.07 34.40 22.14
C ASP A 85 4.17 35.16 20.80
N GLU A 86 3.11 35.07 19.99
CA GLU A 86 3.02 35.81 18.74
C GLU A 86 2.67 37.27 19.08
N GLU A 87 3.49 38.22 18.62
CA GLU A 87 3.25 39.66 18.78
C GLU A 87 2.29 40.22 17.71
#